data_AF-A0A5K8A0T5-F1
#
_entry.id   AF-A0A5K8A0T5-F1
#
_cell.length_a   1.000
_cell.length_b   1.000
_cell.length_c   1.000
_cell.angle_alpha   90.00
_cell.angle_beta   90.00
_cell.angle_gamma   90.00
#
_symmetry.space_group_name_H-M   'P 1'
#
loop_
_entity.id
_entity.type
_entity.pdbx_description
1 polymer ?
#
loop_
_entity_poly.entity_id
_entity_poly.type
_entity_poly.pdbx_seq_one_letter_code
_entity_poly.pdbx_strand_id
1 'polypeptide(L)'
;MLEEEILNQIPCNWADDIEKAELDDRTAEIRPSVIVGFAEQLGLKTTGSLDKIIIRLAKAHGVTKKKERESLRKTCIQSAKMDIFAERYGHLFQKDENGELSYSIPMLKKISGLPLDE
;
A
#
# COMPACT_ATOMS: atom_id res chain seq x y z
N MET A 1 -0.43 26.76 6.10
CA MET A 1 -1.59 26.04 5.55
C MET A 1 -2.14 25.19 6.69
N LEU A 2 -3.41 25.34 7.02
CA LEU A 2 -4.07 24.54 8.06
C LEU A 2 -4.35 23.13 7.52
N GLU A 3 -4.40 22.12 8.38
CA GLU A 3 -4.63 20.72 8.01
C GLU A 3 -5.91 20.54 7.16
N GLU A 4 -6.98 21.26 7.49
CA GLU A 4 -8.24 21.24 6.73
C GLU A 4 -8.08 21.78 5.30
N GLU A 5 -7.21 22.77 5.08
CA GLU A 5 -6.94 23.31 3.74
C GLU A 5 -6.17 22.32 2.86
N ILE A 6 -5.32 21.48 3.46
CA ILE A 6 -4.63 20.38 2.77
C ILE A 6 -5.63 19.30 2.39
N LEU A 7 -6.49 18.89 3.33
CA LEU A 7 -7.48 17.83 3.12
C LEU A 7 -8.55 18.22 2.08
N ASN A 8 -8.87 19.50 1.96
CA ASN A 8 -9.81 20.02 0.96
C ASN A 8 -9.22 20.04 -0.47
N GLN A 9 -7.90 20.00 -0.63
CA GLN A 9 -7.26 19.90 -1.95
C GLN A 9 -7.28 18.47 -2.51
N ILE A 10 -7.53 17.48 -1.66
CA ILE A 10 -7.61 16.07 -2.05
C ILE A 10 -9.08 15.71 -2.27
N PRO A 11 -9.48 15.26 -3.48
CA PRO A 11 -10.84 14.78 -3.73
C PRO A 11 -11.19 13.62 -2.78
N CYS A 12 -12.42 13.56 -2.28
CA CYS A 12 -12.86 12.44 -1.44
C CYS A 12 -12.83 11.08 -2.17
N ASN A 13 -12.96 11.12 -3.49
CA ASN A 13 -12.97 9.98 -4.41
C ASN A 13 -11.64 9.81 -5.17
N TRP A 14 -10.54 10.44 -4.74
CA TRP A 14 -9.28 10.44 -5.48
C TRP A 14 -8.80 9.03 -5.88
N ALA A 15 -9.10 8.02 -5.05
CA ALA A 15 -8.72 6.63 -5.29
C ALA A 15 -9.57 5.96 -6.39
N ASP A 16 -10.77 6.46 -6.65
CA ASP A 16 -11.66 6.03 -7.73
C ASP A 16 -11.25 6.67 -9.07
N ASP A 17 -10.57 7.82 -9.01
CA ASP A 17 -10.04 8.55 -10.17
C ASP A 17 -8.68 7.99 -10.65
N ILE A 18 -8.17 6.93 -10.03
CA ILE A 18 -6.96 6.24 -10.50
C ILE A 18 -7.33 5.41 -11.73
N GLU A 19 -6.62 5.63 -12.83
CA GLU A 19 -6.83 4.82 -14.03
C GLU A 19 -6.48 3.35 -13.75
N LYS A 20 -7.33 2.44 -14.22
CA LYS A 20 -7.12 1.00 -13.99
C LYS A 20 -5.76 0.53 -14.52
N ALA A 21 -5.33 1.03 -15.67
CA ALA A 21 -4.05 0.67 -16.27
C ALA A 21 -2.86 1.09 -15.38
N GLU A 22 -2.86 2.33 -14.91
CA GLU A 22 -1.86 2.84 -13.95
C GLU A 22 -1.82 2.01 -12.67
N LEU A 23 -2.98 1.68 -12.11
CA LEU A 23 -3.06 0.85 -10.90
C LEU A 23 -2.52 -0.56 -11.13
N ASP A 24 -2.84 -1.18 -12.26
CA ASP A 24 -2.38 -2.53 -12.62
C ASP A 24 -0.86 -2.54 -12.84
N ASP A 25 -0.31 -1.53 -13.51
CA ASP A 25 1.13 -1.36 -13.75
C ASP A 25 1.89 -1.18 -12.44
N ARG A 26 1.44 -0.25 -11.59
CA ARG A 26 2.07 0.01 -10.29
C ARG A 26 1.99 -1.19 -9.35
N THR A 27 0.87 -1.92 -9.39
CA THR A 27 0.72 -3.19 -8.66
C THR A 27 1.73 -4.23 -9.14
N ALA A 28 1.98 -4.33 -10.44
CA ALA A 28 2.94 -5.27 -11.01
C ALA A 28 4.38 -4.93 -10.60
N GLU A 29 4.73 -3.65 -10.56
CA GLU A 29 6.06 -3.17 -10.12
C GLU A 29 6.34 -3.45 -8.64
N ILE A 30 5.37 -3.21 -7.76
CA ILE A 30 5.54 -3.35 -6.30
C ILE A 30 5.47 -4.81 -5.84
N ARG A 31 4.76 -5.66 -6.59
CA ARG A 31 4.48 -7.05 -6.21
C ARG A 31 5.71 -7.88 -5.81
N PRO A 32 6.84 -7.88 -6.53
CA PRO A 32 8.02 -8.63 -6.12
C PRO A 32 8.53 -8.20 -4.75
N SER A 33 8.66 -6.89 -4.53
CA SER A 33 9.16 -6.29 -3.29
C SER A 33 8.26 -6.62 -2.11
N VAL A 34 6.94 -6.53 -2.27
CA VAL A 34 5.98 -6.90 -1.22
C VAL A 34 6.12 -8.39 -0.84
N ILE A 35 6.15 -9.28 -1.82
CA ILE A 35 6.24 -10.73 -1.57
C ILE A 35 7.56 -11.08 -0.87
N VAL A 36 8.67 -10.48 -1.31
CA VAL A 36 9.99 -10.68 -0.70
C VAL A 36 10.01 -10.13 0.71
N GLY A 37 9.52 -8.90 0.93
CA GLY A 37 9.49 -8.27 2.25
C GLY A 37 8.70 -9.07 3.29
N PHE A 38 7.51 -9.58 2.94
CA PHE A 38 6.77 -10.47 3.84
C PHE A 38 7.53 -11.77 4.16
N ALA A 39 8.23 -12.34 3.17
CA ALA A 39 9.02 -13.54 3.40
C ALA A 39 10.20 -13.26 4.33
N GLU A 40 10.89 -12.13 4.17
CA GLU A 40 12.01 -11.70 5.01
C GLU A 40 11.56 -11.41 6.45
N GLN A 41 10.43 -10.73 6.64
CA GLN A 41 9.84 -10.49 7.97
C GLN A 41 9.55 -11.77 8.75
N LEU A 42 9.22 -12.85 8.03
CA LEU A 42 8.99 -14.18 8.61
C LEU A 42 10.23 -15.07 8.64
N GLY A 43 11.41 -14.55 8.28
CA GLY A 43 12.65 -15.33 8.22
C GLY A 43 12.63 -16.46 7.19
N LEU A 44 11.80 -16.35 6.16
CA LEU A 44 11.65 -17.35 5.11
C LEU A 44 12.68 -17.16 3.99
N LYS A 45 13.06 -18.26 3.33
CA LYS A 45 13.93 -18.22 2.16
C LYS A 45 13.22 -17.49 1.00
N THR A 46 13.88 -16.47 0.46
CA THR A 46 13.41 -15.66 -0.68
C THR A 46 13.96 -16.13 -2.03
N THR A 47 14.72 -17.23 -2.06
CA THR A 47 15.29 -17.77 -3.30
C THR A 47 14.25 -18.47 -4.19
N GLY A 48 14.42 -18.35 -5.51
CA GLY A 48 13.58 -18.96 -6.53
C GLY A 48 12.50 -18.02 -7.08
N SER A 49 11.51 -18.57 -7.78
CA SER A 49 10.41 -17.77 -8.33
C SER A 49 9.48 -17.25 -7.24
N LEU A 50 8.81 -16.12 -7.49
CA LEU A 50 7.81 -15.55 -6.59
C LEU A 50 6.74 -16.57 -6.17
N ASP A 51 6.36 -17.46 -7.08
CA ASP A 51 5.39 -18.52 -6.77
C ASP A 51 5.87 -19.48 -5.68
N LYS A 52 7.17 -19.80 -5.65
CA LYS A 52 7.77 -20.62 -4.58
C LYS A 52 7.77 -19.86 -3.25
N ILE A 53 8.03 -18.55 -3.28
CA ILE A 53 7.98 -17.69 -2.08
C ILE A 53 6.56 -17.65 -1.52
N ILE A 54 5.55 -17.44 -2.37
CA ILE A 54 4.13 -17.46 -1.98
C ILE A 54 3.73 -18.80 -1.34
N ILE A 55 4.23 -19.93 -1.86
CA ILE A 55 3.96 -21.24 -1.24
C ILE A 55 4.56 -21.32 0.17
N ARG A 56 5.75 -20.75 0.40
CA ARG A 56 6.39 -20.71 1.72
C ARG A 56 5.59 -19.81 2.67
N LEU A 57 5.16 -18.64 2.22
CA LEU A 57 4.29 -17.73 2.98
C LEU A 57 2.99 -18.41 3.39
N ALA A 58 2.29 -19.03 2.43
CA ALA A 58 1.05 -19.75 2.68
C ALA A 58 1.22 -20.85 3.74
N LYS A 59 2.34 -21.60 3.68
CA LYS A 59 2.67 -22.62 4.69
C LYS A 59 2.95 -22.01 6.06
N ALA A 60 3.71 -20.92 6.13
CA ALA A 60 4.03 -20.24 7.39
C ALA A 60 2.78 -19.68 8.07
N HIS A 61 1.84 -19.13 7.29
CA HIS A 61 0.55 -18.63 7.78
C HIS A 61 -0.51 -19.73 8.02
N GLY A 62 -0.24 -20.98 7.64
CA GLY A 62 -1.23 -22.07 7.76
C GLY A 62 -2.46 -21.90 6.85
N VAL A 63 -2.31 -21.22 5.71
CA VAL A 63 -3.41 -20.96 4.76
C VAL A 63 -3.17 -21.61 3.40
N THR A 64 -4.21 -21.67 2.57
CA THR A 64 -4.05 -22.15 1.20
C THR A 64 -3.29 -21.13 0.34
N LYS A 65 -2.55 -21.63 -0.65
CA LYS A 65 -1.88 -20.80 -1.65
C LYS A 65 -2.82 -19.80 -2.34
N LYS A 66 -4.08 -20.20 -2.59
CA LYS A 66 -5.09 -19.33 -3.20
C LYS A 66 -5.42 -18.15 -2.27
N LYS A 67 -5.67 -18.41 -0.99
CA LYS A 67 -5.96 -17.37 0.00
C LYS A 67 -4.78 -16.41 0.18
N GLU A 68 -3.56 -16.95 0.23
CA GLU A 68 -2.34 -16.14 0.34
C GLU A 68 -2.15 -15.22 -0.88
N ARG A 69 -2.35 -15.75 -2.10
CA ARG A 69 -2.29 -14.94 -3.33
C ARG A 69 -3.31 -13.81 -3.33
N GLU A 70 -4.53 -14.06 -2.85
CA GLU A 70 -5.56 -13.03 -2.76
C GLU A 70 -5.19 -11.95 -1.72
N SER A 71 -4.68 -12.37 -0.56
CA SER A 71 -4.18 -11.46 0.48
C SER A 71 -3.07 -10.56 -0.07
N LEU A 72 -2.04 -11.16 -0.66
CA LEU A 72 -0.93 -10.43 -1.26
C LEU A 72 -1.39 -9.49 -2.37
N ARG A 73 -2.36 -9.90 -3.21
CA ARG A 73 -2.95 -9.02 -4.23
C ARG A 73 -3.58 -7.79 -3.60
N LYS A 74 -4.38 -7.94 -2.54
CA LYS A 74 -5.00 -6.81 -1.82
C LYS A 74 -3.93 -5.88 -1.26
N THR A 75 -2.88 -6.43 -0.65
CA THR A 75 -1.77 -5.63 -0.13
C THR A 75 -1.04 -4.88 -1.23
N CYS A 76 -0.73 -5.53 -2.36
CA CYS A 76 -0.07 -4.86 -3.49
C CYS A 76 -0.92 -3.70 -4.05
N ILE A 77 -2.24 -3.89 -4.18
CA ILE A 77 -3.16 -2.84 -4.62
C ILE A 77 -3.15 -1.67 -3.64
N GLN A 78 -3.20 -1.94 -2.33
CA GLN A 78 -3.15 -0.89 -1.32
C GLN A 78 -1.81 -0.14 -1.34
N SER A 79 -0.68 -0.86 -1.42
CA SER A 79 0.63 -0.24 -1.56
C SER A 79 0.75 0.61 -2.84
N ALA A 80 0.20 0.15 -3.95
CA ALA A 80 0.15 0.92 -5.20
C ALA A 80 -0.67 2.21 -5.05
N LYS A 81 -1.84 2.13 -4.39
CA LYS A 81 -2.66 3.32 -4.09
C LYS A 81 -1.89 4.32 -3.22
N MET A 82 -1.22 3.85 -2.17
CA MET A 82 -0.41 4.70 -1.28
C MET A 82 0.74 5.40 -2.03
N ASP A 83 1.38 4.68 -2.94
CA ASP A 83 2.49 5.22 -3.74
C ASP A 83 2.01 6.28 -4.73
N ILE A 84 0.93 6.00 -5.47
CA ILE A 84 0.27 6.97 -6.36
C ILE A 84 -0.22 8.19 -5.56
N PHE A 85 -0.76 7.97 -4.36
CA PHE A 85 -1.16 9.06 -3.47
C PHE A 85 0.03 9.96 -3.12
N ALA A 86 1.15 9.37 -2.71
CA ALA A 86 2.34 10.11 -2.32
C ALA A 86 2.91 10.91 -3.50
N GLU A 87 2.87 10.35 -4.71
CA GLU A 87 3.28 11.05 -5.93
C GLU A 87 2.37 12.26 -6.23
N ARG A 88 1.06 12.07 -6.18
CA ARG A 88 0.08 13.11 -6.55
C ARG A 88 -0.09 14.18 -5.49
N TYR A 89 -0.09 13.81 -4.21
CA TYR A 89 -0.50 14.69 -3.11
C TYR A 89 0.54 14.79 -2.01
N GLY A 90 1.61 13.99 -2.01
CA GLY A 90 2.62 14.00 -0.94
C GLY A 90 3.30 15.35 -0.73
N HIS A 91 3.33 16.20 -1.76
CA HIS A 91 3.83 17.57 -1.68
C HIS A 91 2.97 18.51 -0.81
N LEU A 92 1.71 18.16 -0.56
CA LEU A 92 0.79 18.94 0.29
C LEU A 92 1.07 18.75 1.78
N PHE A 93 1.78 17.68 2.15
CA PHE A 93 2.03 17.32 3.53
C PHE A 93 3.37 17.87 3.99
N GLN A 94 3.38 18.57 5.12
CA GLN A 94 4.62 19.02 5.73
C GLN A 94 5.41 17.82 6.25
N LYS A 95 6.70 17.80 5.95
CA LYS A 95 7.64 16.88 6.57
C LYS A 95 8.01 17.40 7.95
N ASP A 96 8.11 16.50 8.92
CA ASP A 96 8.62 16.83 10.24
C ASP A 96 10.14 17.13 10.20
N GLU A 97 10.71 17.42 11.36
CA GLU A 97 12.13 17.77 11.50
C GLU A 97 13.09 16.64 11.06
N ASN A 98 12.59 15.39 10.95
CA ASN A 98 13.34 14.24 10.46
C ASN A 98 13.12 13.97 8.96
N GLY A 99 12.30 14.79 8.29
CA GLY A 99 11.95 14.58 6.89
C GLY A 99 10.83 13.55 6.68
N GLU A 100 10.21 13.06 7.76
CA GLU A 100 9.11 12.09 7.70
C GLU A 100 7.76 12.78 7.60
N LEU A 101 6.81 12.13 6.92
CA LEU A 101 5.46 12.65 6.78
C LEU A 101 4.68 12.33 8.07
N SER A 102 4.36 13.36 8.85
CA SER A 102 3.48 13.22 10.02
C SER A 102 2.02 13.21 9.55
N TYR A 103 1.39 12.03 9.56
CA TYR A 103 -0.01 11.89 9.17
C TYR A 103 -0.94 11.93 10.38
N SER A 104 -1.87 12.88 10.40
CA SER A 104 -3.00 12.84 11.35
C SER A 104 -3.97 11.70 11.00
N ILE A 105 -4.83 11.31 11.95
CA ILE A 105 -5.88 10.30 11.70
C ILE A 105 -6.80 10.71 10.52
N PRO A 106 -7.29 11.96 10.43
CA PRO A 106 -8.04 12.44 9.26
C PRO A 106 -7.27 12.29 7.93
N MET A 107 -5.97 12.56 7.92
CA MET A 107 -5.12 12.35 6.76
C MET A 107 -5.05 10.86 6.40
N LEU A 108 -4.82 9.97 7.36
CA LEU A 108 -4.80 8.53 7.12
C LEU A 108 -6.15 8.01 6.58
N LYS A 109 -7.28 8.53 7.06
CA LYS A 109 -8.61 8.22 6.50
C LYS A 109 -8.70 8.61 5.03
N LYS A 110 -8.29 9.84 4.70
CA LYS A 110 -8.31 10.36 3.33
C LYS A 110 -7.37 9.59 2.40
N ILE A 111 -6.18 9.24 2.89
CA ILE A 111 -5.15 8.50 2.17
C ILE A 111 -5.55 7.04 1.93
N SER A 112 -6.09 6.36 2.94
CA SER A 112 -6.44 4.94 2.82
C SER A 112 -7.79 4.69 2.16
N GLY A 113 -8.65 5.73 2.09
CA GLY A 113 -10.05 5.58 1.69
C GLY A 113 -10.85 4.70 2.63
N LEU A 114 -10.32 4.40 3.83
CA LEU A 114 -10.97 3.58 4.83
C LEU A 114 -11.81 4.47 5.77
N PRO A 115 -13.07 4.12 6.03
CA PRO A 115 -13.76 4.65 7.20
C PRO A 115 -13.05 4.05 8.42
N LEU A 116 -12.21 4.81 9.10
CA LEU A 116 -11.83 4.44 10.47
C LEU A 116 -13.01 4.88 11.34
N ASP A 117 -13.88 3.93 11.67
CA ASP A 117 -14.96 4.15 12.63
C ASP A 117 -14.36 4.67 13.95
N GLU A 118 -15.01 5.67 14.53
CA GLU A 118 -14.72 6.25 15.86
C GLU A 118 -15.09 5.29 16.99
#